data_AF-A0A2X2J0K5-F1
#
_entry.id   AF-A0A2X2J0K5-F1
#
_cell.length_a   1.000
_cell.length_b   1.000
_cell.length_c   1.000
_cell.angle_alpha   90.00
_cell.angle_beta   90.00
_cell.angle_gamma   90.00
#
_symmetry.space_group_name_H-M   'P 1'
#
loop_
_entity.id
_entity.type
_entity.pdbx_description
1 polymer ?
#
loop_
_entity_poly.entity_id
_entity_poly.type
_entity_poly.pdbx_seq_one_letter_code
_entity_poly.pdbx_strand_id
1 'polypeptide(L)'
;MKESADTEQQQFPNAILAEICHYPDNNAGNIIYRPALRKASICLSPTIDKEQEQIDVNDLYLFIKDQRLILWSRKFNKMVIPRLTTAHNFEQGMNIYKFLADFQFQNNRLDLSWNWGIMKEQPRLPRTSYKNIILSRAQWRIQKIAKYPSTPQAFIKNIQAELAIPAMVIISSGDNELLINLDNPFCIEIVLDHMCKREIILTEYILNDYSSVVCDKDGHIFANEIIIPIESQQETFTNESAPQESNLKRCFPLGSEWLYAKIYCGLHVADTLLKEIFPLIVATLNQQDVLKKWFFIRYDDPSPPIRFRVELSDPSQYYFVISTLNTLLEQFIKDGQISTLSFDTYTREIERYTPFCMELSEELFYQQSETVLKVIQQSTSINDRWRLAFENIESLLEAAKFTLIEKRDFCLQMNTLYQQEFDNNKNLWIHLNNKFKEKKTGSTNL
;
A
#
# COMPACT_ATOMS: atom_id res chain seq x y z
N MET A 1 28.82 -10.55 -12.91
CA MET A 1 27.84 -10.69 -11.80
C MET A 1 28.34 -10.07 -10.51
N LYS A 2 29.44 -10.55 -9.89
CA LYS A 2 29.98 -9.92 -8.66
C LYS A 2 30.34 -8.44 -8.86
N GLU A 3 31.08 -8.14 -9.93
CA GLU A 3 31.38 -6.76 -10.33
C GLU A 3 30.11 -5.91 -10.49
N SER A 4 29.09 -6.42 -11.19
CA SER A 4 27.80 -5.74 -11.34
C SER A 4 27.11 -5.47 -10.00
N ALA A 5 27.14 -6.44 -9.07
CA ALA A 5 26.58 -6.29 -7.73
C ALA A 5 27.35 -5.27 -6.88
N ASP A 6 28.68 -5.22 -7.02
CA ASP A 6 29.55 -4.25 -6.35
C ASP A 6 29.33 -2.84 -6.91
N THR A 7 29.21 -2.69 -8.24
CA THR A 7 28.86 -1.42 -8.91
C THR A 7 27.50 -0.92 -8.42
N GLU A 8 26.48 -1.77 -8.35
CA GLU A 8 25.16 -1.38 -7.84
C GLU A 8 25.24 -0.91 -6.37
N GLN A 9 26.00 -1.60 -5.52
CA GLN A 9 26.20 -1.18 -4.13
C GLN A 9 26.88 0.19 -4.02
N GLN A 10 27.78 0.55 -4.94
CA GLN A 10 28.41 1.88 -4.97
C GLN A 10 27.43 3.00 -5.30
N GLN A 11 26.35 2.71 -6.03
CA GLN A 11 25.27 3.67 -6.29
C GLN A 11 24.44 3.98 -5.03
N PHE A 12 24.50 3.13 -4.00
CA PHE A 12 23.78 3.30 -2.74
C PHE A 12 24.73 3.26 -1.52
N PRO A 13 25.64 4.25 -1.38
CA PRO A 13 26.70 4.20 -0.35
C PRO A 13 26.15 4.22 1.09
N ASN A 14 24.97 4.78 1.30
CA ASN A 14 24.32 4.92 2.61
C ASN A 14 23.27 3.83 2.90
N ALA A 15 23.14 2.83 2.01
CA ALA A 15 22.22 1.72 2.19
C ALA A 15 22.93 0.37 2.12
N ILE A 16 22.29 -0.65 2.67
CA ILE A 16 22.73 -2.04 2.58
C ILE A 16 21.88 -2.72 1.50
N LEU A 17 22.50 -3.11 0.40
CA LEU A 17 21.84 -3.94 -0.59
C LEU A 17 21.93 -5.40 -0.15
N ALA A 18 20.82 -5.94 0.34
CA ALA A 18 20.78 -7.25 0.99
C ALA A 18 20.10 -8.30 0.09
N GLU A 19 20.70 -9.49 0.03
CA GLU A 19 20.17 -10.62 -0.73
C GLU A 19 18.99 -11.27 0.00
N ILE A 20 17.87 -11.53 -0.69
CA ILE A 20 16.72 -12.22 -0.09
C ILE A 20 16.96 -13.73 -0.12
N CYS A 21 17.13 -14.34 1.05
CA CYS A 21 17.37 -15.76 1.19
C CYS A 21 16.09 -16.48 1.65
N HIS A 22 15.48 -17.22 0.72
CA HIS A 22 14.30 -18.02 0.96
C HIS A 22 14.42 -19.36 0.22
N TYR A 23 14.06 -20.45 0.90
CA TYR A 23 13.93 -21.76 0.28
C TYR A 23 12.44 -22.01 -0.01
N PRO A 24 12.01 -22.03 -1.28
CA PRO A 24 10.62 -22.27 -1.63
C PRO A 24 10.28 -23.76 -1.44
N ASP A 25 9.03 -24.06 -1.13
CA ASP A 25 8.54 -25.44 -0.90
C ASP A 25 8.48 -26.31 -2.17
N ASN A 26 8.68 -25.72 -3.35
CA ASN A 26 8.59 -26.38 -4.64
C ASN A 26 9.97 -26.88 -5.16
N ASN A 27 9.96 -27.69 -6.22
CA ASN A 27 11.15 -28.15 -6.99
C ASN A 27 12.02 -27.03 -7.61
N ALA A 28 11.84 -25.77 -7.18
CA ALA A 28 12.59 -24.61 -7.62
C ALA A 28 13.98 -24.46 -6.96
N GLY A 29 14.42 -25.44 -6.17
CA GLY A 29 15.76 -25.47 -5.53
C GLY A 29 16.91 -25.22 -6.52
N ASN A 30 16.79 -25.72 -7.75
CA ASN A 30 17.80 -25.54 -8.80
C ASN A 30 17.84 -24.10 -9.37
N ILE A 31 16.76 -23.34 -9.23
CA ILE A 31 16.62 -21.97 -9.77
C ILE A 31 17.13 -20.94 -8.75
N ILE A 32 17.10 -21.28 -7.46
CA ILE A 32 17.52 -20.37 -6.37
C ILE A 32 19.02 -20.48 -6.03
N TYR A 33 19.69 -21.53 -6.52
CA TYR A 33 21.12 -21.73 -6.27
C TYR A 33 21.95 -20.63 -6.93
N ARG A 34 22.72 -19.90 -6.12
CA ARG A 34 23.57 -18.79 -6.57
C ARG A 34 24.76 -18.60 -5.63
N PRO A 35 25.87 -18.03 -6.13
CA PRO A 35 26.96 -17.60 -5.26
C PRO A 35 26.54 -16.42 -4.36
N ALA A 36 27.25 -16.23 -3.25
CA ALA A 36 27.10 -15.04 -2.41
C ALA A 36 27.64 -13.80 -3.14
N LEU A 37 26.74 -13.00 -3.69
CA LEU A 37 27.08 -11.79 -4.46
C LEU A 37 27.11 -10.52 -3.60
N ARG A 38 26.47 -10.54 -2.44
CA ARG A 38 26.28 -9.38 -1.55
C ARG A 38 26.82 -9.66 -0.16
N LYS A 39 27.22 -8.60 0.54
CA LYS A 39 27.78 -8.68 1.90
C LYS A 39 26.74 -9.01 2.96
N ALA A 40 25.46 -8.70 2.69
CA ALA A 40 24.38 -8.92 3.64
C ALA A 40 23.24 -9.74 3.01
N SER A 41 22.50 -10.46 3.84
CA SER A 41 21.32 -11.23 3.44
C SER A 41 20.18 -11.08 4.44
N ILE A 42 18.95 -11.05 3.92
CA ILE A 42 17.71 -11.11 4.70
C ILE A 42 17.25 -12.57 4.68
N CYS A 43 17.41 -13.27 5.79
CA CYS A 43 17.14 -14.70 5.86
C CYS A 43 15.71 -14.97 6.32
N LEU A 44 14.87 -15.46 5.41
CA LEU A 44 13.52 -15.96 5.71
C LEU A 44 13.52 -17.45 6.03
N SER A 45 14.60 -18.14 5.67
CA SER A 45 14.87 -19.53 5.95
C SER A 45 16.31 -19.66 6.47
N PRO A 46 16.62 -20.63 7.35
CA PRO A 46 17.98 -20.82 7.84
C PRO A 46 18.97 -20.99 6.68
N THR A 47 19.99 -20.13 6.62
CA THR A 47 21.07 -20.20 5.62
C THR A 47 22.37 -20.66 6.28
N ILE A 48 23.15 -21.46 5.55
CA ILE A 48 24.45 -21.97 6.03
C ILE A 48 25.60 -21.00 5.74
N ASP A 49 25.37 -19.97 4.92
CA ASP A 49 26.40 -19.02 4.57
C ASP A 49 26.78 -18.12 5.76
N LYS A 50 27.99 -18.34 6.26
CA LYS A 50 28.58 -17.61 7.40
C LYS A 50 29.37 -16.38 6.96
N GLU A 51 29.61 -16.20 5.66
CA GLU A 51 30.39 -15.08 5.14
C GLU A 51 29.55 -13.83 4.91
N GLN A 52 28.21 -13.96 4.91
CA GLN A 52 27.28 -12.84 4.79
C GLN A 52 26.78 -12.36 6.16
N GLU A 53 26.70 -11.04 6.34
CA GLU A 53 26.01 -10.44 7.48
C GLU A 53 24.50 -10.70 7.39
N GLN A 54 23.97 -11.49 8.32
CA GLN A 54 22.55 -11.81 8.36
C GLN A 54 21.75 -10.67 9.02
N ILE A 55 20.73 -10.21 8.30
CA ILE A 55 19.72 -9.27 8.78
C ILE A 55 18.48 -10.09 9.15
N ASP A 56 18.17 -10.13 10.45
CA ASP A 56 16.94 -10.75 10.93
C ASP A 56 15.74 -9.94 10.45
N VAL A 57 14.67 -10.61 10.04
CA VAL A 57 13.44 -9.94 9.63
C VAL A 57 12.87 -9.05 10.73
N ASN A 58 12.97 -9.47 11.99
CA ASN A 58 12.47 -8.72 13.14
C ASN A 58 13.32 -7.47 13.44
N ASP A 59 14.50 -7.34 12.84
CA ASP A 59 15.33 -6.14 12.91
C ASP A 59 14.89 -5.07 11.90
N LEU A 60 14.06 -5.44 10.91
CA LEU A 60 13.61 -4.56 9.86
C LEU A 60 12.39 -3.75 10.26
N TYR A 61 12.51 -2.43 10.15
CA TYR A 61 11.43 -1.47 10.33
C TYR A 61 10.93 -1.05 8.96
N LEU A 62 9.62 -0.89 8.83
CA LEU A 62 8.96 -0.40 7.63
C LEU A 62 8.22 0.89 7.98
N PHE A 63 8.52 1.97 7.27
CA PHE A 63 7.82 3.25 7.43
C PHE A 63 7.70 3.99 6.11
N ILE A 64 6.80 4.98 6.07
CA ILE A 64 6.61 5.84 4.91
C ILE A 64 7.26 7.18 5.19
N LYS A 65 8.02 7.69 4.22
CA LYS A 65 8.53 9.07 4.21
C LYS A 65 8.50 9.60 2.79
N ASP A 66 8.02 10.82 2.61
CA ASP A 66 7.89 11.47 1.30
C ASP A 66 7.21 10.57 0.26
N GLN A 67 6.10 9.92 0.65
CA GLN A 67 5.30 8.99 -0.17
C GLN A 67 6.05 7.72 -0.64
N ARG A 68 7.18 7.38 -0.03
CA ARG A 68 7.94 6.16 -0.33
C ARG A 68 8.03 5.26 0.88
N LEU A 69 8.02 3.95 0.65
CA LEU A 69 8.30 2.98 1.71
C LEU A 69 9.81 2.91 1.93
N ILE A 70 10.22 2.91 3.18
CA ILE A 70 11.61 2.74 3.60
C ILE A 70 11.68 1.51 4.48
N LEU A 71 12.61 0.63 4.12
CA LEU A 71 12.98 -0.53 4.91
C LEU A 71 14.29 -0.21 5.63
N TRP A 72 14.31 -0.30 6.96
CA TRP A 72 15.44 0.13 7.79
C TRP A 72 15.86 -0.96 8.75
N SER A 73 17.15 -1.26 8.83
CA SER A 73 17.67 -2.14 9.86
C SER A 73 17.97 -1.33 11.12
N ARG A 74 17.38 -1.74 12.24
CA ARG A 74 17.66 -1.16 13.55
C ARG A 74 19.10 -1.43 13.96
N LYS A 75 19.56 -2.68 13.88
CA LYS A 75 20.93 -3.12 14.24
C LYS A 75 22.00 -2.36 13.49
N PHE A 76 21.84 -2.20 12.17
CA PHE A 76 22.84 -1.56 11.32
C PHE A 76 22.65 -0.05 11.21
N ASN A 77 21.52 0.49 11.68
CA ASN A 77 21.14 1.89 11.56
C ASN A 77 21.27 2.41 10.12
N LYS A 78 20.77 1.63 9.16
CA LYS A 78 20.85 1.92 7.73
C LYS A 78 19.59 1.46 7.00
N MET A 79 19.31 2.13 5.88
CA MET A 79 18.33 1.66 4.91
C MET A 79 18.77 0.32 4.33
N VAL A 80 17.83 -0.61 4.15
CA VAL A 80 18.04 -1.91 3.54
C VAL A 80 17.29 -1.95 2.21
N ILE A 81 17.97 -2.30 1.13
CA ILE A 81 17.37 -2.49 -0.18
C ILE A 81 17.43 -4.00 -0.49
N PRO A 82 16.31 -4.72 -0.41
CA PRO A 82 16.24 -6.12 -0.76
C PRO A 82 16.50 -6.35 -2.25
N ARG A 83 17.22 -7.43 -2.58
CA ARG A 83 17.45 -7.89 -3.95
C ARG A 83 17.25 -9.40 -4.04
N LEU A 84 16.55 -9.80 -5.09
CA LEU A 84 16.41 -11.21 -5.45
C LEU A 84 17.25 -11.46 -6.69
N THR A 85 18.49 -11.91 -6.52
CA THR A 85 19.42 -12.14 -7.63
C THR A 85 19.22 -13.53 -8.25
N THR A 86 17.97 -13.88 -8.57
CA THR A 86 17.57 -15.13 -9.25
C THR A 86 16.41 -14.87 -10.21
N ALA A 87 16.20 -15.78 -11.17
CA ALA A 87 15.03 -15.77 -12.04
C ALA A 87 13.81 -16.47 -11.40
N HIS A 88 13.79 -16.61 -10.07
CA HIS A 88 12.69 -17.30 -9.38
C HIS A 88 11.41 -16.46 -9.45
N ASN A 89 10.32 -17.07 -9.92
CA ASN A 89 9.01 -16.46 -9.88
C ASN A 89 8.47 -16.46 -8.43
N PHE A 90 8.60 -15.32 -7.75
CA PHE A 90 8.24 -15.16 -6.34
C PHE A 90 6.74 -14.89 -6.10
N GLU A 91 5.92 -14.78 -7.14
CA GLU A 91 4.47 -14.47 -7.04
C GLU A 91 3.68 -15.49 -6.21
N GLN A 92 4.13 -16.75 -6.22
CA GLN A 92 3.49 -17.85 -5.49
C GLN A 92 4.13 -18.11 -4.11
N GLY A 93 5.07 -17.26 -3.69
CA GLY A 93 5.76 -17.41 -2.41
C GLY A 93 5.01 -16.83 -1.22
N MET A 94 5.57 -16.99 -0.01
CA MET A 94 5.01 -16.41 1.22
C MET A 94 4.93 -14.88 1.13
N ASN A 95 3.91 -14.28 1.78
CA ASN A 95 3.64 -12.84 1.72
C ASN A 95 4.87 -11.96 2.01
N ILE A 96 5.69 -12.32 3.01
CA ILE A 96 6.89 -11.56 3.35
C ILE A 96 8.00 -11.68 2.30
N TYR A 97 8.16 -12.88 1.72
CA TYR A 97 9.11 -13.10 0.63
C TYR A 97 8.70 -12.31 -0.60
N LYS A 98 7.41 -12.37 -0.96
CA LYS A 98 6.83 -11.58 -2.05
C LYS A 98 7.00 -10.09 -1.80
N PHE A 99 6.65 -9.59 -0.61
CA PHE A 99 6.81 -8.18 -0.25
C PHE A 99 8.25 -7.69 -0.42
N LEU A 100 9.24 -8.43 0.12
CA LEU A 100 10.65 -8.06 -0.02
C LEU A 100 11.12 -8.14 -1.48
N ALA A 101 10.67 -9.13 -2.24
CA ALA A 101 11.00 -9.25 -3.65
C ALA A 101 10.37 -8.13 -4.47
N ASP A 102 9.12 -7.75 -4.20
CA ASP A 102 8.44 -6.61 -4.84
C ASP A 102 9.13 -5.27 -4.49
N PHE A 103 9.64 -5.15 -3.26
CA PHE A 103 10.31 -3.93 -2.78
C PHE A 103 11.47 -3.50 -3.68
N GLN A 104 12.15 -4.45 -4.32
CA GLN A 104 13.29 -4.17 -5.20
C GLN A 104 12.90 -3.26 -6.39
N PHE A 105 11.63 -3.31 -6.82
CA PHE A 105 11.11 -2.55 -7.95
C PHE A 105 10.69 -1.12 -7.60
N GLN A 106 10.58 -0.76 -6.30
CA GLN A 106 10.17 0.60 -5.90
C GLN A 106 11.08 1.69 -6.50
N ASN A 107 12.39 1.42 -6.56
CA ASN A 107 13.37 2.36 -7.08
C ASN A 107 13.79 2.05 -8.54
N ASN A 108 13.67 0.79 -8.97
CA ASN A 108 14.44 0.25 -10.12
C ASN A 108 13.59 -0.58 -11.09
N ARG A 109 12.31 -0.27 -11.30
CA ARG A 109 11.49 -1.02 -12.24
C ARG A 109 11.81 -0.63 -13.70
N LEU A 110 12.82 -1.29 -14.27
CA LEU A 110 12.99 -1.34 -15.72
C LEU A 110 12.05 -2.44 -16.27
N ASP A 111 10.82 -2.05 -16.61
CA ASP A 111 9.85 -2.95 -17.26
C ASP A 111 9.84 -2.67 -18.77
N LEU A 112 10.73 -3.37 -19.49
CA LEU A 112 10.81 -3.30 -20.95
C LEU A 112 9.90 -4.34 -21.59
N SER A 113 8.58 -4.19 -21.40
CA SER A 113 7.58 -5.02 -22.06
C SER A 113 6.81 -4.23 -23.12
N TRP A 114 6.62 -4.84 -24.30
CA TRP A 114 5.74 -4.26 -25.32
C TRP A 114 4.29 -4.56 -24.97
N ASN A 115 3.48 -3.50 -24.82
CA ASN A 115 2.07 -3.62 -24.48
C ASN A 115 1.20 -3.12 -25.65
N TRP A 116 0.46 -4.04 -26.26
CA TRP A 116 -0.49 -3.73 -27.34
C TRP A 116 -1.74 -2.97 -26.88
N GLY A 117 -1.99 -2.87 -25.57
CA GLY A 117 -3.13 -2.18 -24.99
C GLY A 117 -4.45 -2.70 -25.56
N ILE A 118 -5.28 -1.78 -26.07
CA ILE A 118 -6.58 -2.11 -26.67
C ILE A 118 -6.46 -2.94 -27.97
N MET A 119 -5.28 -2.96 -28.61
CA MET A 119 -5.08 -3.70 -29.86
C MET A 119 -4.79 -5.18 -29.63
N LYS A 120 -4.56 -5.63 -28.40
CA LYS A 120 -4.15 -7.02 -28.09
C LYS A 120 -5.10 -8.11 -28.61
N GLU A 121 -6.36 -7.77 -28.86
CA GLU A 121 -7.40 -8.70 -29.34
C GLU A 121 -7.53 -8.73 -30.87
N GLN A 122 -6.72 -7.97 -31.61
CA GLN A 122 -6.78 -7.97 -33.07
C GLN A 122 -6.34 -9.34 -33.63
N PRO A 123 -6.98 -9.83 -34.72
CA PRO A 123 -6.61 -11.10 -35.37
C PRO A 123 -5.15 -11.15 -35.83
N ARG A 124 -4.57 -9.97 -36.14
CA ARG A 124 -3.18 -9.84 -36.54
C ARG A 124 -2.55 -8.61 -35.90
N LEU A 125 -1.36 -8.80 -35.35
CA LEU A 125 -0.51 -7.75 -34.82
C LEU A 125 0.81 -7.75 -35.62
N PRO A 126 1.22 -6.61 -36.19
CA PRO A 126 2.44 -6.55 -36.99
C PRO A 126 3.68 -6.67 -36.10
N ARG A 127 4.82 -7.01 -36.72
CA ARG A 127 6.13 -6.86 -36.09
C ARG A 127 6.33 -5.37 -35.76
N THR A 128 6.62 -5.07 -34.51
CA THR A 128 6.99 -3.72 -34.08
C THR A 128 8.49 -3.67 -33.88
N SER A 129 9.15 -2.72 -34.53
CA SER A 129 10.60 -2.52 -34.39
C SER A 129 10.94 -1.05 -34.17
N TYR A 130 12.04 -0.81 -33.46
CA TYR A 130 12.68 0.49 -33.36
C TYR A 130 14.14 0.34 -33.79
N LYS A 131 14.51 0.99 -34.90
CA LYS A 131 15.81 0.78 -35.57
C LYS A 131 16.03 -0.72 -35.80
N ASN A 132 17.09 -1.30 -35.23
CA ASN A 132 17.47 -2.70 -35.39
C ASN A 132 16.95 -3.59 -34.24
N ILE A 133 16.02 -3.09 -33.41
CA ILE A 133 15.48 -3.82 -32.25
C ILE A 133 14.03 -4.19 -32.54
N ILE A 134 13.73 -5.48 -32.53
CA ILE A 134 12.35 -5.98 -32.59
C ILE A 134 11.77 -5.90 -31.16
N LEU A 135 10.79 -5.02 -30.97
CA LEU A 135 10.10 -4.84 -29.68
C LEU A 135 8.98 -5.87 -29.49
N SER A 136 8.35 -6.27 -30.59
CA SER A 136 7.33 -7.33 -30.61
C SER A 136 7.37 -8.04 -31.96
N ARG A 137 7.44 -9.37 -31.94
CA ARG A 137 7.31 -10.22 -33.13
C ARG A 137 5.89 -10.11 -33.69
N ALA A 138 5.70 -10.31 -35.00
CA ALA A 138 4.34 -10.36 -35.53
C ALA A 138 3.55 -11.52 -34.88
N GLN A 139 2.27 -11.29 -34.61
CA GLN A 139 1.38 -12.25 -33.97
C GLN A 139 0.10 -12.44 -34.78
N TRP A 140 -0.38 -13.67 -34.84
CA TRP A 140 -1.65 -14.04 -35.45
C TRP A 140 -2.51 -14.76 -34.42
N ARG A 141 -3.65 -14.15 -34.10
CA ARG A 141 -4.60 -14.68 -33.14
C ARG A 141 -5.64 -15.51 -33.87
N ILE A 142 -5.72 -16.79 -33.51
CA ILE A 142 -6.60 -17.74 -34.17
C ILE A 142 -7.61 -18.25 -33.14
N GLN A 143 -8.88 -18.05 -33.46
CA GLN A 143 -10.00 -18.43 -32.62
C GLN A 143 -10.08 -19.94 -32.40
N LYS A 144 -10.62 -20.32 -31.24
CA LYS A 144 -10.92 -21.71 -30.93
C LYS A 144 -11.91 -22.28 -31.95
N ILE A 145 -11.65 -23.49 -32.42
CA ILE A 145 -12.59 -24.23 -33.28
C ILE A 145 -13.33 -25.29 -32.47
N ALA A 146 -14.62 -25.48 -32.78
CA ALA A 146 -15.47 -26.41 -32.04
C ALA A 146 -15.29 -27.88 -32.48
N LYS A 147 -14.83 -28.11 -33.73
CA LYS A 147 -14.68 -29.43 -34.31
C LYS A 147 -13.39 -29.50 -35.12
N TYR A 148 -12.73 -30.65 -35.04
CA TYR A 148 -11.57 -30.95 -35.86
C TYR A 148 -11.99 -30.99 -37.35
N PRO A 149 -11.28 -30.29 -38.26
CA PRO A 149 -11.66 -30.23 -39.67
C PRO A 149 -11.44 -31.57 -40.38
N SER A 150 -12.35 -31.92 -41.29
CA SER A 150 -12.23 -33.13 -42.11
C SER A 150 -11.09 -33.06 -43.14
N THR A 151 -10.65 -31.85 -43.49
CA THR A 151 -9.52 -31.59 -44.39
C THR A 151 -8.51 -30.64 -43.71
N PRO A 152 -7.69 -31.14 -42.75
CA PRO A 152 -6.75 -30.34 -41.96
C PRO A 152 -5.87 -29.38 -42.75
N GLN A 153 -5.25 -29.88 -43.82
CA GLN A 153 -4.28 -29.12 -44.61
C GLN A 153 -4.96 -28.00 -45.39
N ALA A 154 -6.12 -28.26 -45.99
CA ALA A 154 -6.88 -27.23 -46.72
C ALA A 154 -7.40 -26.16 -45.75
N PHE A 155 -7.85 -26.57 -44.57
CA PHE A 155 -8.31 -25.66 -43.53
C PHE A 155 -7.20 -24.70 -43.06
N ILE A 156 -6.01 -25.21 -42.73
CA ILE A 156 -4.88 -24.36 -42.35
C ILE A 156 -4.42 -23.46 -43.50
N LYS A 157 -4.35 -23.97 -44.74
CA LYS A 157 -3.99 -23.15 -45.90
C LYS A 157 -4.94 -21.97 -46.12
N ASN A 158 -6.25 -22.16 -45.88
CA ASN A 158 -7.22 -21.07 -45.96
C ASN A 158 -6.95 -20.00 -44.89
N ILE A 159 -6.68 -20.41 -43.65
CA ILE A 159 -6.32 -19.48 -42.56
C ILE A 159 -5.01 -18.75 -42.86
N GLN A 160 -4.01 -19.45 -43.39
CA GLN A 160 -2.75 -18.83 -43.82
C GLN A 160 -2.99 -17.75 -44.87
N ALA A 161 -3.87 -18.01 -45.85
CA ALA A 161 -4.20 -17.05 -46.89
C ALA A 161 -4.99 -15.84 -46.34
N GLU A 162 -5.97 -16.07 -45.47
CA GLU A 162 -6.82 -15.02 -44.89
C GLU A 162 -6.03 -14.05 -44.00
N LEU A 163 -5.18 -14.59 -43.12
CA LEU A 163 -4.43 -13.80 -42.14
C LEU A 163 -2.99 -13.48 -42.59
N ALA A 164 -2.60 -13.96 -43.78
CA ALA A 164 -1.25 -13.89 -44.33
C ALA A 164 -0.19 -14.34 -43.31
N ILE A 165 -0.35 -15.59 -42.85
CA ILE A 165 0.54 -16.28 -41.91
C ILE A 165 1.68 -16.96 -42.70
N PRO A 166 2.95 -16.81 -42.30
CA PRO A 166 4.07 -17.48 -42.96
C PRO A 166 4.04 -19.00 -42.74
N ALA A 167 4.84 -19.74 -43.51
CA ALA A 167 4.95 -21.20 -43.36
C ALA A 167 5.55 -21.62 -42.01
N MET A 168 6.55 -20.88 -41.52
CA MET A 168 7.22 -21.14 -40.24
C MET A 168 6.71 -20.16 -39.17
N VAL A 169 6.18 -20.70 -38.08
CA VAL A 169 5.62 -19.94 -36.95
C VAL A 169 5.98 -20.61 -35.63
N ILE A 170 5.79 -19.89 -34.53
CA ILE A 170 6.03 -20.36 -33.18
C ILE A 170 4.70 -20.42 -32.43
N ILE A 171 4.47 -21.52 -31.72
CA ILE A 171 3.46 -21.59 -30.65
C ILE A 171 4.19 -21.44 -29.32
N SER A 172 3.83 -20.43 -28.54
CA SER A 172 4.39 -20.22 -27.20
C SER A 172 3.42 -20.70 -26.11
N SER A 173 3.94 -21.35 -25.07
CA SER A 173 3.18 -21.74 -23.89
C SER A 173 4.00 -21.47 -22.63
N GLY A 174 3.78 -20.30 -22.02
CA GLY A 174 4.71 -19.78 -21.02
C GLY A 174 6.07 -19.50 -21.67
N ASP A 175 7.14 -19.94 -21.02
CA ASP A 175 8.52 -19.74 -21.51
C ASP A 175 8.95 -20.76 -22.58
N ASN A 176 8.07 -21.70 -22.94
CA ASN A 176 8.38 -22.71 -23.95
C ASN A 176 7.91 -22.26 -25.34
N GLU A 177 8.82 -22.28 -26.30
CA GLU A 177 8.54 -22.01 -27.71
C GLU A 177 8.64 -23.29 -28.55
N LEU A 178 7.61 -23.56 -29.35
CA LEU A 178 7.58 -24.68 -30.29
C LEU A 178 7.55 -24.15 -31.71
N LEU A 179 8.60 -24.45 -32.48
CA LEU A 179 8.67 -24.14 -33.91
C LEU A 179 7.75 -25.08 -34.70
N ILE A 180 6.87 -24.50 -35.51
CA ILE A 180 5.86 -25.17 -36.32
C ILE A 180 6.10 -24.82 -37.78
N ASN A 181 6.23 -25.86 -38.61
CA ASN A 181 6.20 -25.74 -40.06
C ASN A 181 4.79 -26.10 -40.56
N LEU A 182 4.02 -25.11 -41.00
CA LEU A 182 2.66 -25.30 -41.50
C LEU A 182 2.58 -26.02 -42.86
N ASP A 183 3.70 -26.30 -43.53
CA ASP A 183 3.75 -27.21 -44.68
C ASP A 183 3.89 -28.69 -44.25
N ASN A 184 4.23 -28.96 -42.99
CA ASN A 184 4.36 -30.31 -42.46
C ASN A 184 2.99 -30.81 -41.90
N PRO A 185 2.45 -31.94 -42.41
CA PRO A 185 1.19 -32.50 -41.94
C PRO A 185 1.11 -32.75 -40.42
N PHE A 186 2.21 -33.21 -39.80
CA PHE A 186 2.24 -33.47 -38.35
C PHE A 186 2.18 -32.17 -37.53
N CYS A 187 2.84 -31.12 -38.00
CA CYS A 187 2.78 -29.80 -37.38
C CYS A 187 1.38 -29.18 -37.48
N ILE A 188 0.68 -29.42 -38.59
CA ILE A 188 -0.73 -29.01 -38.76
C ILE A 188 -1.62 -29.68 -37.70
N GLU A 189 -1.45 -30.98 -37.46
CA GLU A 189 -2.20 -31.70 -36.43
C GLU A 189 -2.01 -31.08 -35.05
N ILE A 190 -0.76 -30.74 -34.68
CA ILE A 190 -0.44 -30.05 -33.41
C ILE A 190 -1.21 -28.73 -33.31
N VAL A 191 -1.17 -27.90 -34.36
CA VAL A 191 -1.86 -26.60 -34.37
C VAL A 191 -3.37 -26.79 -34.17
N LEU A 192 -3.98 -27.73 -34.89
CA LEU A 192 -5.42 -28.00 -34.81
C LEU A 192 -5.82 -28.54 -33.43
N ASP A 193 -5.01 -29.40 -32.83
CA ASP A 193 -5.25 -29.90 -31.47
C ASP A 193 -5.25 -28.76 -30.44
N HIS A 194 -4.33 -27.80 -30.59
CA HIS A 194 -4.34 -26.60 -29.75
C HIS A 194 -5.58 -25.73 -30.01
N MET A 195 -5.94 -25.50 -31.29
CA MET A 195 -7.13 -24.73 -31.68
C MET A 195 -8.44 -25.35 -31.20
N CYS A 196 -8.53 -26.68 -31.08
CA CYS A 196 -9.72 -27.36 -30.56
C CYS A 196 -9.90 -27.15 -29.04
N LYS A 197 -8.81 -26.88 -28.32
CA LYS A 197 -8.82 -26.70 -26.86
C LYS A 197 -9.09 -25.25 -26.49
N ARG A 198 -8.39 -24.31 -27.14
CA ARG A 198 -8.37 -22.89 -26.80
C ARG A 198 -8.06 -22.02 -28.02
N GLU A 199 -8.27 -20.71 -27.86
CA GLU A 199 -7.69 -19.72 -28.74
C GLU A 199 -6.15 -19.81 -28.69
N ILE A 200 -5.49 -19.60 -29.82
CA ILE A 200 -4.03 -19.65 -29.92
C ILE A 200 -3.47 -18.36 -30.51
N ILE A 201 -2.24 -18.03 -30.12
CA ILE A 201 -1.46 -16.96 -30.72
C ILE A 201 -0.25 -17.60 -31.38
N LEU A 202 -0.19 -17.51 -32.70
CA LEU A 202 1.01 -17.84 -33.47
C LEU A 202 1.92 -16.63 -33.49
N THR A 203 3.21 -16.84 -33.29
CA THR A 203 4.23 -15.79 -33.32
C THR A 203 5.19 -16.02 -34.47
N GLU A 204 5.73 -14.95 -35.01
CA GLU A 204 6.69 -14.98 -36.11
C GLU A 204 8.00 -15.70 -35.74
N TYR A 205 8.49 -16.54 -36.66
CA TYR A 205 9.82 -17.15 -36.56
C TYR A 205 10.87 -16.26 -37.22
N ILE A 206 11.76 -15.67 -36.43
CA ILE A 206 12.70 -14.64 -36.89
C ILE A 206 13.98 -15.19 -37.54
N LEU A 207 14.37 -16.44 -37.25
CA LEU A 207 15.64 -17.01 -37.76
C LEU A 207 15.57 -17.42 -39.25
N ASN A 208 14.44 -17.16 -39.92
CA ASN A 208 14.37 -17.16 -41.39
C ASN A 208 15.05 -15.92 -41.99
N ASP A 209 14.93 -14.77 -41.31
CA ASP A 209 15.43 -13.49 -41.79
C ASP A 209 16.82 -13.17 -41.24
N TYR A 210 17.19 -13.79 -40.12
CA TYR A 210 18.41 -13.51 -39.38
C TYR A 210 19.19 -14.79 -39.07
N SER A 211 20.50 -14.73 -39.21
CA SER A 211 21.40 -15.82 -38.82
C SER A 211 22.05 -15.51 -37.48
N SER A 212 22.16 -16.53 -36.63
CA SER A 212 22.95 -16.44 -35.40
C SER A 212 24.43 -16.25 -35.73
N VAL A 213 25.11 -15.51 -34.86
CA VAL A 213 26.57 -15.31 -34.93
C VAL A 213 27.36 -16.44 -34.24
N VAL A 214 26.66 -17.37 -33.58
CA VAL A 214 27.26 -18.47 -32.83
C VAL A 214 27.35 -19.69 -33.73
N CYS A 215 28.58 -20.12 -34.03
CA CYS A 215 28.85 -21.34 -34.78
C CYS A 215 29.89 -22.23 -34.09
N ASP A 216 29.90 -23.52 -34.42
CA ASP A 216 31.00 -24.42 -34.04
C ASP A 216 32.22 -24.24 -34.95
N LYS A 217 33.23 -25.09 -34.74
CA LYS A 217 34.48 -25.09 -35.50
C LYS A 217 34.29 -25.53 -36.97
N ASP A 218 33.23 -26.26 -37.25
CA ASP A 218 32.90 -26.76 -38.59
C ASP A 218 31.96 -25.79 -39.35
N GLY A 219 31.53 -24.71 -38.69
CA GLY A 219 30.69 -23.66 -39.26
C GLY A 219 29.18 -23.89 -39.10
N HIS A 220 28.75 -24.87 -38.30
CA HIS A 220 27.32 -25.06 -38.02
C HIS A 220 26.80 -23.97 -37.08
N ILE A 221 25.69 -23.34 -37.45
CA ILE A 221 25.09 -22.22 -36.73
C ILE A 221 24.11 -22.73 -35.67
N PHE A 222 24.16 -22.16 -34.47
CA PHE A 222 23.27 -22.51 -33.35
C PHE A 222 22.33 -21.36 -33.02
N ALA A 223 21.06 -21.64 -32.72
CA ALA A 223 20.20 -20.66 -32.08
C ALA A 223 20.80 -20.23 -30.74
N ASN A 224 20.80 -18.94 -30.45
CA ASN A 224 21.41 -18.39 -29.25
C ASN A 224 20.57 -17.28 -28.64
N GLU A 225 20.71 -17.11 -27.33
CA GLU A 225 20.18 -15.98 -26.56
C GLU A 225 21.34 -15.29 -25.85
N ILE A 226 21.30 -13.96 -25.79
CA ILE A 226 22.32 -13.15 -25.12
C ILE A 226 21.61 -12.26 -24.10
N ILE A 227 21.95 -12.43 -22.82
CA ILE A 227 21.48 -11.57 -21.75
C ILE A 227 22.49 -10.42 -21.61
N ILE A 228 22.03 -9.18 -21.82
CA ILE A 228 22.86 -7.98 -21.73
C ILE A 228 22.46 -7.19 -20.48
N PRO A 229 23.27 -7.20 -19.41
CA PRO A 229 23.06 -6.30 -18.28
C PRO A 229 23.23 -4.85 -18.72
N ILE A 230 22.25 -4.00 -18.40
CA ILE A 230 22.29 -2.56 -18.68
C ILE A 230 22.34 -1.82 -17.35
N GLU A 231 23.28 -0.89 -17.24
CA GLU A 231 23.38 0.02 -16.10
C GLU A 231 22.74 1.37 -16.46
N SER A 232 21.94 1.90 -15.53
CA SER A 232 21.45 3.28 -15.59
C SER A 232 22.04 4.05 -14.43
N GLN A 233 22.44 5.30 -14.67
CA GLN A 233 22.70 6.23 -13.57
C GLN A 233 21.37 6.49 -12.87
N GLN A 234 21.38 6.43 -11.54
CA GLN A 234 20.23 6.75 -10.71
C GLN A 234 20.55 7.96 -9.85
N GLU A 235 19.54 8.81 -9.62
CA GLU A 235 19.63 9.80 -8.56
C GLU A 235 19.67 9.07 -7.22
N THR A 236 20.74 9.29 -6.47
CA THR A 236 20.88 8.71 -5.14
C THR A 236 19.88 9.36 -4.20
N PHE A 237 18.95 8.56 -3.68
CA PHE A 237 18.07 9.06 -2.63
C PHE A 237 18.90 9.46 -1.39
N THR A 238 18.61 10.66 -0.90
CA THR A 238 19.31 11.35 0.19
C THR A 238 19.27 10.58 1.51
N ASN A 239 20.13 11.01 2.45
CA ASN A 239 20.24 10.49 3.82
C ASN A 239 18.89 10.33 4.50
N GLU A 240 18.38 9.10 4.55
CA GLU A 240 17.27 8.75 5.41
C GLU A 240 17.75 8.63 6.86
N SER A 241 16.86 8.98 7.79
CA SER A 241 17.12 8.87 9.22
C SER A 241 16.29 7.74 9.80
N ALA A 242 16.84 7.08 10.82
CA ALA A 242 16.10 6.11 11.59
C ALA A 242 14.80 6.73 12.16
N PRO A 243 13.72 5.94 12.27
CA PRO A 243 12.58 6.34 13.06
C PRO A 243 13.02 6.53 14.51
N GLN A 244 12.53 7.60 15.15
CA GLN A 244 12.89 7.89 16.54
C GLN A 244 12.23 6.86 17.45
N GLU A 245 13.04 6.03 18.12
CA GLU A 245 12.52 5.14 19.14
C GLU A 245 12.02 5.92 20.36
N SER A 246 10.95 5.41 20.95
CA SER A 246 10.34 5.97 22.14
C SER A 246 10.15 4.87 23.18
N ASN A 247 10.56 5.17 24.41
CA ASN A 247 10.30 4.31 25.56
C ASN A 247 8.92 4.57 26.19
N LEU A 248 8.11 5.48 25.62
CA LEU A 248 6.77 5.71 26.13
C LEU A 248 5.90 4.47 25.94
N LYS A 249 5.15 4.14 26.99
CA LYS A 249 4.15 3.08 26.94
C LYS A 249 3.13 3.40 25.85
N ARG A 250 3.00 2.51 24.87
CA ARG A 250 2.13 2.68 23.70
C ARG A 250 0.75 2.08 23.90
N CYS A 251 0.71 0.86 24.44
CA CYS A 251 -0.51 0.05 24.49
C CYS A 251 -1.01 -0.07 25.94
N PHE A 252 -2.28 0.21 26.13
CA PHE A 252 -2.98 0.15 27.41
C PHE A 252 -4.17 -0.79 27.26
N PRO A 253 -3.99 -2.09 27.54
CA PRO A 253 -5.08 -3.06 27.47
C PRO A 253 -6.09 -2.82 28.59
N LEU A 254 -7.27 -3.43 28.48
CA LEU A 254 -8.28 -3.40 29.53
C LEU A 254 -7.70 -3.89 30.86
N GLY A 255 -7.88 -3.13 31.95
CA GLY A 255 -7.28 -3.42 33.26
C GLY A 255 -5.99 -2.65 33.60
N SER A 256 -5.52 -1.75 32.71
CA SER A 256 -4.35 -0.88 32.93
C SER A 256 -4.71 0.54 33.45
N GLU A 257 -3.92 1.57 33.22
CA GLU A 257 -4.26 2.93 33.66
C GLU A 257 -5.31 3.61 32.76
N TRP A 258 -5.57 3.09 31.55
CA TRP A 258 -6.55 3.64 30.61
C TRP A 258 -7.69 2.68 30.31
N LEU A 259 -8.93 3.14 30.48
CA LEU A 259 -10.13 2.50 29.94
C LEU A 259 -10.46 3.12 28.58
N TYR A 260 -10.69 2.28 27.57
CA TYR A 260 -11.13 2.73 26.25
C TYR A 260 -12.44 2.03 25.86
N ALA A 261 -13.52 2.82 25.81
CA ALA A 261 -14.84 2.40 25.38
C ALA A 261 -15.16 2.91 23.97
N LYS A 262 -15.79 2.05 23.15
CA LYS A 262 -16.39 2.41 21.86
C LYS A 262 -17.90 2.23 21.95
N ILE A 263 -18.63 3.33 21.72
CA ILE A 263 -20.09 3.39 21.78
C ILE A 263 -20.61 3.60 20.35
N TYR A 264 -21.11 2.54 19.73
CA TYR A 264 -21.61 2.55 18.36
C TYR A 264 -23.07 3.02 18.33
N CYS A 265 -23.32 4.18 17.72
CA CYS A 265 -24.64 4.78 17.61
C CYS A 265 -24.74 5.69 16.38
N GLY A 266 -25.95 6.10 16.00
CA GLY A 266 -26.15 7.07 14.92
C GLY A 266 -25.74 8.49 15.32
N LEU A 267 -25.45 9.36 14.33
CA LEU A 267 -24.98 10.74 14.56
C LEU A 267 -25.89 11.56 15.49
N HIS A 268 -27.22 11.45 15.32
CA HIS A 268 -28.20 12.14 16.16
C HIS A 268 -28.14 11.65 17.62
N VAL A 269 -28.02 10.33 17.81
CA VAL A 269 -27.90 9.72 19.14
C VAL A 269 -26.59 10.14 19.78
N ALA A 270 -25.48 10.16 19.04
CA ALA A 270 -24.18 10.61 19.54
C ALA A 270 -24.23 12.06 20.06
N ASP A 271 -24.95 12.95 19.36
CA ASP A 271 -25.21 14.31 19.80
C ASP A 271 -26.00 14.36 21.11
N THR A 272 -27.07 13.58 21.22
CA THR A 272 -27.87 13.45 22.46
C THR A 272 -27.03 12.92 23.61
N LEU A 273 -26.28 11.83 23.40
CA LEU A 273 -25.42 11.24 24.42
C LEU A 273 -24.38 12.24 24.93
N LEU A 274 -23.72 12.97 24.03
CA LEU A 274 -22.72 13.97 24.43
C LEU A 274 -23.34 15.18 25.12
N LYS A 275 -24.57 15.57 24.75
CA LYS A 275 -25.25 16.71 25.38
C LYS A 275 -25.83 16.37 26.76
N GLU A 276 -26.37 15.17 26.92
CA GLU A 276 -27.23 14.84 28.08
C GLU A 276 -26.61 13.77 28.99
N ILE A 277 -25.99 12.74 28.43
CA ILE A 277 -25.56 11.56 29.20
C ILE A 277 -24.08 11.62 29.62
N PHE A 278 -23.17 12.03 28.73
CA PHE A 278 -21.75 12.18 29.06
C PHE A 278 -21.47 13.15 30.21
N PRO A 279 -22.16 14.30 30.32
CA PRO A 279 -22.02 15.16 31.49
C PRO A 279 -22.38 14.45 32.80
N LEU A 280 -23.39 13.58 32.79
CA LEU A 280 -23.76 12.76 33.96
C LEU A 280 -22.70 11.69 34.26
N ILE A 281 -22.17 11.03 33.22
CA ILE A 281 -21.07 10.06 33.35
C ILE A 281 -19.88 10.75 34.01
N VAL A 282 -19.39 11.84 33.44
CA VAL A 282 -18.21 12.57 33.94
C VAL A 282 -18.43 13.09 35.36
N ALA A 283 -19.61 13.65 35.66
CA ALA A 283 -19.94 14.11 37.01
C ALA A 283 -19.92 12.95 38.04
N THR A 284 -20.49 11.80 37.69
CA THR A 284 -20.52 10.60 38.56
C THR A 284 -19.11 10.07 38.82
N LEU A 285 -18.26 10.02 37.79
CA LEU A 285 -16.89 9.54 37.93
C LEU A 285 -16.00 10.52 38.72
N ASN A 286 -16.19 11.82 38.54
CA ASN A 286 -15.48 12.86 39.30
C ASN A 286 -15.85 12.84 40.79
N GLN A 287 -17.11 12.58 41.14
CA GLN A 287 -17.55 12.53 42.55
C GLN A 287 -16.88 11.41 43.38
N GLN A 288 -16.32 10.40 42.72
CA GLN A 288 -15.62 9.28 43.35
C GLN A 288 -14.08 9.39 43.20
N ASP A 289 -13.58 10.53 42.74
CA ASP A 289 -12.15 10.79 42.47
C ASP A 289 -11.48 9.77 41.52
N VAL A 290 -12.29 9.17 40.62
CA VAL A 290 -11.86 8.09 39.72
C VAL A 290 -11.08 8.61 38.51
N LEU A 291 -11.37 9.84 38.09
CA LEU A 291 -10.84 10.43 36.86
C LEU A 291 -9.54 11.18 37.11
N LYS A 292 -8.49 10.79 36.38
CA LYS A 292 -7.28 11.61 36.23
C LYS A 292 -7.37 12.49 34.97
N LYS A 293 -7.70 11.88 33.84
CA LYS A 293 -7.98 12.53 32.55
C LYS A 293 -9.04 11.76 31.80
N TRP A 294 -9.74 12.40 30.89
CA TRP A 294 -10.59 11.69 29.95
C TRP A 294 -10.74 12.50 28.69
N PHE A 295 -11.01 11.84 27.57
CA PHE A 295 -11.35 12.55 26.35
C PHE A 295 -12.22 11.68 25.46
N PHE A 296 -12.90 12.31 24.51
CA PHE A 296 -13.63 11.58 23.49
C PHE A 296 -13.23 12.05 22.10
N ILE A 297 -13.35 11.13 21.14
CA ILE A 297 -13.33 11.46 19.72
C ILE A 297 -14.54 10.83 19.05
N ARG A 298 -15.02 11.49 17.99
CA ARG A 298 -15.97 10.88 17.06
C ARG A 298 -15.16 10.36 15.88
N TYR A 299 -15.34 9.09 15.56
CA TYR A 299 -14.71 8.47 14.39
C TYR A 299 -15.81 8.01 13.44
N ASP A 300 -15.50 7.83 12.17
CA ASP A 300 -16.46 7.34 11.17
C ASP A 300 -15.92 6.05 10.58
N ASP A 301 -16.31 4.87 11.11
CA ASP A 301 -16.00 3.56 10.50
C ASP A 301 -16.68 2.36 11.21
N PRO A 302 -17.55 1.52 10.58
CA PRO A 302 -18.54 1.79 9.53
C PRO A 302 -19.85 2.40 10.09
N SER A 303 -19.94 2.59 11.41
CA SER A 303 -20.96 3.37 12.13
C SER A 303 -20.22 4.28 13.10
N PRO A 304 -20.55 5.59 13.21
CA PRO A 304 -19.69 6.54 13.90
C PRO A 304 -19.66 6.29 15.41
N PRO A 305 -18.59 5.69 15.98
CA PRO A 305 -18.57 5.42 17.40
C PRO A 305 -18.08 6.68 18.15
N ILE A 306 -18.70 6.97 19.29
CA ILE A 306 -18.03 7.77 20.30
C ILE A 306 -16.95 6.88 20.92
N ARG A 307 -15.69 7.28 20.77
CA ARG A 307 -14.53 6.65 21.39
C ARG A 307 -14.22 7.43 22.66
N PHE A 308 -14.60 6.88 23.80
CA PHE A 308 -14.40 7.50 25.10
C PHE A 308 -13.23 6.85 25.81
N ARG A 309 -12.25 7.65 26.23
CA ARG A 309 -11.04 7.20 26.91
C ARG A 309 -10.93 7.87 28.26
N VAL A 310 -10.63 7.07 29.28
CA VAL A 310 -10.53 7.50 30.67
C VAL A 310 -9.21 7.00 31.24
N GLU A 311 -8.37 7.92 31.70
CA GLU A 311 -7.22 7.61 32.54
C GLU A 311 -7.71 7.57 34.00
N LEU A 312 -7.59 6.41 34.65
CA LEU A 312 -8.03 6.21 36.02
C LEU A 312 -6.97 6.72 37.01
N SER A 313 -7.42 7.32 38.10
CA SER A 313 -6.58 7.63 39.27
C SER A 313 -6.08 6.36 39.96
N ASP A 314 -6.94 5.35 40.05
CA ASP A 314 -6.64 4.01 40.58
C ASP A 314 -7.23 2.93 39.64
N PRO A 315 -6.38 2.06 39.03
CA PRO A 315 -6.86 0.93 38.23
C PRO A 315 -7.83 0.01 38.96
N SER A 316 -7.87 -0.04 40.30
CA SER A 316 -8.86 -0.86 41.02
C SER A 316 -10.32 -0.44 40.73
N GLN A 317 -10.53 0.79 40.26
CA GLN A 317 -11.85 1.38 40.01
C GLN A 317 -12.41 1.12 38.60
N TYR A 318 -11.79 0.26 37.78
CA TYR A 318 -12.30 -0.12 36.45
C TYR A 318 -13.77 -0.52 36.47
N TYR A 319 -14.14 -1.36 37.43
CA TYR A 319 -15.49 -1.88 37.54
C TYR A 319 -16.51 -0.74 37.71
N PHE A 320 -16.16 0.30 38.47
CA PHE A 320 -17.03 1.45 38.68
C PHE A 320 -17.26 2.26 37.40
N VAL A 321 -16.22 2.46 36.59
CA VAL A 321 -16.37 3.14 35.29
C VAL A 321 -17.24 2.30 34.35
N ILE A 322 -16.98 1.00 34.26
CA ILE A 322 -17.74 0.08 33.40
C ILE A 322 -19.21 0.01 33.84
N SER A 323 -19.48 -0.13 35.14
CA SER A 323 -20.85 -0.19 35.66
C SER A 323 -21.60 1.12 35.42
N THR A 324 -20.94 2.26 35.65
CA THR A 324 -21.51 3.60 35.37
C THR A 324 -21.91 3.74 33.90
N LEU A 325 -21.03 3.34 32.97
CA LEU A 325 -21.33 3.36 31.54
C LEU A 325 -22.50 2.43 31.20
N ASN A 326 -22.51 1.20 31.72
CA ASN A 326 -23.59 0.26 31.44
C ASN A 326 -24.94 0.78 31.96
N THR A 327 -24.99 1.30 33.18
CA THR A 327 -26.23 1.82 33.78
C THR A 327 -26.76 3.04 33.04
N LEU A 328 -25.90 4.03 32.75
CA LEU A 328 -26.35 5.28 32.12
C LEU A 328 -26.68 5.12 30.63
N LEU A 329 -26.16 4.08 29.98
CA LEU A 329 -26.44 3.77 28.57
C LEU A 329 -27.48 2.65 28.39
N GLU A 330 -27.95 2.02 29.46
CA GLU A 330 -28.80 0.83 29.42
C GLU A 330 -30.06 1.03 28.57
N GLN A 331 -30.75 2.16 28.77
CA GLN A 331 -31.98 2.46 28.05
C GLN A 331 -31.74 2.65 26.55
N PHE A 332 -30.66 3.35 26.17
CA PHE A 332 -30.28 3.57 24.78
C PHE A 332 -29.92 2.26 24.07
N ILE A 333 -29.34 1.29 24.79
CA ILE A 333 -29.05 -0.05 24.28
C ILE A 333 -30.35 -0.85 24.10
N LYS A 334 -31.24 -0.83 25.11
CA LYS A 334 -32.55 -1.50 25.06
C LYS A 334 -33.43 -0.99 23.92
N ASP A 335 -33.39 0.31 23.65
CA ASP A 335 -34.15 0.96 22.59
C ASP A 335 -33.49 0.82 21.20
N GLY A 336 -32.34 0.14 21.10
CA GLY A 336 -31.61 -0.07 19.86
C GLY A 336 -30.93 1.18 19.29
N GLN A 337 -30.84 2.27 20.06
CA GLN A 337 -30.18 3.52 19.68
C GLN A 337 -28.65 3.41 19.75
N ILE A 338 -28.14 2.59 20.67
CA ILE A 338 -26.75 2.12 20.72
C ILE A 338 -26.75 0.67 20.26
N SER A 339 -26.08 0.39 19.15
CA SER A 339 -25.99 -0.97 18.62
C SER A 339 -25.01 -1.83 19.42
N THR A 340 -23.92 -1.23 19.91
CA THR A 340 -22.86 -1.96 20.61
C THR A 340 -22.08 -1.02 21.54
N LEU A 341 -21.83 -1.47 22.77
CA LEU A 341 -20.83 -0.94 23.69
C LEU A 341 -19.70 -1.95 23.79
N SER A 342 -18.47 -1.55 23.48
CA SER A 342 -17.29 -2.43 23.55
C SER A 342 -16.11 -1.74 24.23
N PHE A 343 -15.20 -2.53 24.78
CA PHE A 343 -13.97 -2.06 25.42
C PHE A 343 -12.76 -2.63 24.68
N ASP A 344 -11.73 -1.82 24.48
CA ASP A 344 -10.57 -2.19 23.65
C ASP A 344 -9.25 -1.65 24.25
N THR A 345 -8.13 -1.98 23.61
CA THR A 345 -6.80 -1.48 23.95
C THR A 345 -6.62 -0.05 23.45
N TYR A 346 -6.32 0.90 24.34
CA TYR A 346 -5.89 2.22 23.90
C TYR A 346 -4.44 2.14 23.39
N THR A 347 -4.22 2.56 22.14
CA THR A 347 -2.90 2.62 21.52
C THR A 347 -2.56 4.09 21.22
N ARG A 348 -1.51 4.63 21.84
CA ARG A 348 -1.04 6.00 21.61
C ARG A 348 -0.48 6.17 20.18
N GLU A 349 -0.84 7.27 19.53
CA GLU A 349 -0.33 7.70 18.22
C GLU A 349 0.98 8.48 18.39
N ILE A 350 2.01 7.84 18.97
CA ILE A 350 3.27 8.49 19.38
C ILE A 350 3.98 9.16 18.20
N GLU A 351 3.94 8.56 17.01
CA GLU A 351 4.55 9.12 15.80
C GLU A 351 3.88 10.42 15.36
N ARG A 352 2.56 10.53 15.58
CA ARG A 352 1.77 11.70 15.18
C ARG A 352 1.97 12.88 16.13
N TYR A 353 1.97 12.61 17.43
CA TYR A 353 2.09 13.64 18.46
C TYR A 353 3.51 13.80 19.00
N THR A 354 4.46 13.02 18.48
CA THR A 354 5.84 12.87 18.95
C THR A 354 5.95 12.32 20.38
N PRO A 355 7.07 11.67 20.74
CA PRO A 355 7.30 11.26 22.12
C PRO A 355 7.28 12.42 23.11
N PHE A 356 7.80 13.59 22.72
CA PHE A 356 7.90 14.74 23.61
C PHE A 356 6.52 15.34 23.96
N CYS A 357 5.59 15.39 23.00
CA CYS A 357 4.29 16.02 23.21
C CYS A 357 3.13 15.05 23.46
N MET A 358 3.32 13.72 23.46
CA MET A 358 2.21 12.76 23.56
C MET A 358 1.34 13.00 24.82
N GLU A 359 1.94 13.09 26.00
CA GLU A 359 1.18 13.27 27.25
C GLU A 359 0.60 14.70 27.41
N LEU A 360 1.25 15.69 26.80
CA LEU A 360 0.74 17.06 26.69
C LEU A 360 -0.45 17.14 25.72
N SER A 361 -0.42 16.35 24.65
CA SER A 361 -1.53 16.22 23.71
C SER A 361 -2.74 15.58 24.39
N GLU A 362 -2.53 14.54 25.21
CA GLU A 362 -3.60 13.95 26.02
C GLU A 362 -4.22 14.94 27.02
N GLU A 363 -3.40 15.80 27.62
CA GLU A 363 -3.89 16.90 28.45
C GLU A 363 -4.75 17.87 27.64
N LEU A 364 -4.28 18.27 26.45
CA LEU A 364 -5.05 19.13 25.57
C LEU A 364 -6.38 18.48 25.15
N PHE A 365 -6.39 17.19 24.82
CA PHE A 365 -7.61 16.45 24.47
C PHE A 365 -8.61 16.43 25.62
N TYR A 366 -8.12 16.29 26.85
CA TYR A 366 -8.96 16.35 28.04
C TYR A 366 -9.61 17.72 28.21
N GLN A 367 -8.81 18.78 28.23
CA GLN A 367 -9.31 20.15 28.40
C GLN A 367 -10.27 20.56 27.26
N GLN A 368 -9.97 20.14 26.03
CA GLN A 368 -10.85 20.35 24.88
C GLN A 368 -12.15 19.59 25.02
N SER A 369 -12.11 18.33 25.46
CA SER A 369 -13.32 17.53 25.68
C SER A 369 -14.23 18.14 26.75
N GLU A 370 -13.67 18.64 27.86
CA GLU A 370 -14.44 19.36 28.87
C GLU A 370 -15.10 20.61 28.31
N THR A 371 -14.34 21.41 27.56
CA THR A 371 -14.84 22.64 26.94
C THR A 371 -15.96 22.34 25.95
N VAL A 372 -15.77 21.33 25.09
CA VAL A 372 -16.74 20.94 24.07
C VAL A 372 -18.03 20.41 24.71
N LEU A 373 -17.96 19.61 25.77
CA LEU A 373 -19.17 19.16 26.48
C LEU A 373 -19.96 20.35 27.04
N LYS A 374 -19.30 21.29 27.72
CA LYS A 374 -19.94 22.51 28.25
C LYS A 374 -20.61 23.33 27.15
N VAL A 375 -19.91 23.52 26.02
CA VAL A 375 -20.41 24.29 24.87
C VAL A 375 -21.60 23.60 24.20
N ILE A 376 -21.57 22.27 24.01
CA ILE A 376 -22.66 21.52 23.40
C ILE A 376 -23.93 21.56 24.27
N GLN A 377 -23.77 21.56 25.60
CA GLN A 377 -24.88 21.73 26.54
C GLN A 377 -25.56 23.10 26.40
N GLN A 378 -24.78 24.16 26.21
CA GLN A 378 -25.26 25.54 26.14
C GLN A 378 -25.75 25.96 24.74
N SER A 379 -25.19 25.36 23.68
CA SER A 379 -25.50 25.69 22.29
C SER A 379 -26.89 25.18 21.87
N THR A 380 -27.71 26.07 21.32
CA THR A 380 -29.10 25.81 20.96
C THR A 380 -29.28 25.37 19.50
N SER A 381 -28.33 25.67 18.60
CA SER A 381 -28.42 25.30 17.19
C SER A 381 -27.09 24.89 16.55
N ILE A 382 -27.16 24.10 15.47
CA ILE A 382 -25.99 23.75 14.64
C ILE A 382 -25.34 25.00 13.99
N ASN A 383 -26.14 26.06 13.80
CA ASN A 383 -25.68 27.34 13.29
C ASN A 383 -24.86 28.15 14.31
N ASP A 384 -24.82 27.77 15.58
CA ASP A 384 -23.95 28.43 16.57
C ASP A 384 -22.63 27.67 16.73
N ARG A 385 -22.66 26.35 16.53
CA ARG A 385 -21.50 25.46 16.71
C ARG A 385 -20.36 25.73 15.72
N TRP A 386 -20.65 26.11 14.48
CA TRP A 386 -19.57 26.42 13.52
C TRP A 386 -18.78 27.66 13.95
N ARG A 387 -19.45 28.70 14.46
CA ARG A 387 -18.77 29.91 14.95
C ARG A 387 -17.86 29.59 16.13
N LEU A 388 -18.37 28.80 17.07
CA LEU A 388 -17.62 28.31 18.23
C LEU A 388 -16.41 27.45 17.82
N ALA A 389 -16.54 26.65 16.75
CA ALA A 389 -15.40 25.91 16.21
C ALA A 389 -14.31 26.84 15.65
N PHE A 390 -14.69 27.90 14.93
CA PHE A 390 -13.73 28.91 14.46
C PHE A 390 -13.08 29.67 15.63
N GLU A 391 -13.87 30.10 16.62
CA GLU A 391 -13.35 30.76 17.83
C GLU A 391 -12.36 29.86 18.58
N ASN A 392 -12.64 28.55 18.66
CA ASN A 392 -11.74 27.56 19.27
C ASN A 392 -10.42 27.41 18.50
N ILE A 393 -10.49 27.26 17.16
CA ILE A 393 -9.30 27.17 16.31
C ILE A 393 -8.46 28.45 16.43
N GLU A 394 -9.09 29.62 16.38
CA GLU A 394 -8.40 30.90 16.52
C GLU A 394 -7.69 31.00 17.87
N SER A 395 -8.37 30.62 18.96
CA SER A 395 -7.81 30.61 20.32
C SER A 395 -6.59 29.68 20.43
N LEU A 396 -6.63 28.50 19.78
CA LEU A 396 -5.49 27.58 19.75
C LEU A 396 -4.30 28.17 19.00
N LEU A 397 -4.54 28.79 17.85
CA LEU A 397 -3.50 29.44 17.05
C LEU A 397 -2.88 30.65 17.78
N GLU A 398 -3.70 31.41 18.51
CA GLU A 398 -3.22 32.51 19.37
C GLU A 398 -2.39 32.00 20.54
N ALA A 399 -2.83 30.94 21.22
CA ALA A 399 -2.07 30.31 22.31
C ALA A 399 -0.73 29.74 21.81
N ALA A 400 -0.71 29.21 20.58
CA ALA A 400 0.50 28.78 19.89
C ALA A 400 1.36 29.95 19.35
N LYS A 401 0.92 31.20 19.54
CA LYS A 401 1.59 32.45 19.14
C LYS A 401 1.80 32.60 17.63
N PHE A 402 0.89 32.03 16.82
CA PHE A 402 0.92 32.20 15.37
C PHE A 402 0.59 33.65 15.00
N THR A 403 1.43 34.26 14.17
CA THR A 403 1.12 35.50 13.47
C THR A 403 0.02 35.29 12.44
N LEU A 404 -0.65 36.37 12.00
CA LEU A 404 -1.71 36.27 10.98
C LEU A 404 -1.22 35.60 9.68
N ILE A 405 0.04 35.83 9.30
CA ILE A 405 0.65 35.22 8.12
C ILE A 405 0.82 33.71 8.32
N GLU A 406 1.33 33.29 9.47
CA GLU A 406 1.48 31.86 9.80
C GLU A 406 0.13 31.15 9.90
N LYS A 407 -0.90 31.80 10.47
CA LYS A 407 -2.28 31.27 10.49
C LYS A 407 -2.79 31.03 9.08
N ARG A 408 -2.61 32.00 8.16
CA ARG A 408 -2.99 31.87 6.76
C ARG A 408 -2.27 30.70 6.10
N ASP A 409 -0.95 30.62 6.25
CA ASP A 409 -0.13 29.62 5.57
C ASP A 409 -0.42 28.21 6.08
N PHE A 410 -0.60 28.05 7.39
CA PHE A 410 -1.04 26.80 8.00
C PHE A 410 -2.41 26.35 7.47
N CYS A 411 -3.41 27.24 7.47
CA CYS A 411 -4.75 26.93 6.98
C CYS A 411 -4.75 26.55 5.48
N LEU A 412 -3.93 27.22 4.66
CA LEU A 412 -3.77 26.87 3.25
C LEU A 412 -3.16 25.48 3.08
N GLN A 413 -2.10 25.17 3.84
CA GLN A 413 -1.45 23.86 3.81
C GLN A 413 -2.43 22.75 4.25
N MET A 414 -3.14 22.94 5.36
CA MET A 414 -4.13 21.97 5.85
C MET A 414 -5.26 21.75 4.85
N ASN A 415 -5.74 22.82 4.19
CA ASN A 415 -6.73 22.70 3.14
C ASN A 415 -6.20 21.91 1.92
N THR A 416 -4.95 22.12 1.51
CA THR A 416 -4.33 21.35 0.43
C THR A 416 -4.26 19.86 0.78
N LEU A 417 -3.84 19.52 2.00
CA LEU A 417 -3.80 18.12 2.46
C LEU A 417 -5.19 17.49 2.49
N TYR A 418 -6.19 18.20 3.03
CA TYR A 418 -7.58 17.73 3.07
C TYR A 418 -8.14 17.47 1.66
N GLN A 419 -7.82 18.33 0.69
CA GLN A 419 -8.24 18.14 -0.71
C GLN A 419 -7.59 16.93 -1.39
N GLN A 420 -6.37 16.57 -0.99
CA GLN A 420 -5.68 15.38 -1.49
C GLN A 420 -6.29 14.09 -0.92
N GLU A 421 -6.74 14.12 0.33
CA GLU A 421 -7.29 12.94 1.02
C GLU A 421 -8.76 12.65 0.65
N PHE A 422 -9.59 13.67 0.46
CA PHE A 422 -11.05 13.51 0.33
C PHE A 422 -11.62 13.81 -1.07
N ASP A 423 -10.78 13.77 -2.09
CA ASP A 423 -11.06 14.17 -3.48
C ASP A 423 -11.53 15.62 -3.63
N ASN A 424 -10.98 16.28 -4.65
CA ASN A 424 -11.08 17.73 -4.84
C ASN A 424 -12.49 18.17 -5.31
N ASN A 425 -13.47 18.18 -4.40
CA ASN A 425 -14.86 18.46 -4.70
C ASN A 425 -15.07 19.98 -4.89
N LYS A 426 -14.84 20.45 -6.13
CA LYS A 426 -15.07 21.87 -6.51
C LYS A 426 -16.46 22.38 -6.11
N ASN A 427 -17.49 21.53 -6.13
CA ASN A 427 -18.85 21.91 -5.72
C ASN A 427 -18.95 22.18 -4.22
N LEU A 428 -18.26 21.39 -3.39
CA LEU A 428 -18.16 21.63 -1.95
C LEU A 428 -17.52 23.00 -1.67
N TRP A 429 -16.45 23.35 -2.38
CA TRP A 429 -15.77 24.63 -2.20
C TRP A 429 -16.66 25.83 -2.56
N ILE A 430 -17.36 25.76 -3.70
CA ILE A 430 -18.33 26.79 -4.10
C ILE A 430 -19.43 26.93 -3.04
N HIS A 431 -19.95 25.80 -2.54
CA HIS A 431 -20.98 25.78 -1.51
C HIS A 431 -20.51 26.40 -0.18
N LEU A 432 -19.32 26.04 0.29
CA LEU A 432 -18.73 26.58 1.53
C LEU A 432 -18.47 28.09 1.40
N ASN A 433 -17.95 28.55 0.26
CA ASN A 433 -17.74 29.97 0.02
C ASN A 433 -19.04 30.77 -0.01
N ASN A 434 -20.09 30.23 -0.62
CA ASN A 434 -21.41 30.89 -0.63
C ASN A 434 -21.98 30.97 0.79
N LYS A 435 -21.92 29.88 1.57
CA LYS A 435 -22.31 29.89 2.99
C LYS A 435 -21.52 30.92 3.80
N PHE A 436 -20.21 31.00 3.61
CA PHE A 436 -19.39 31.98 4.31
C PHE A 436 -19.78 33.42 3.93
N LYS A 437 -20.00 33.70 2.64
CA LYS A 437 -20.43 35.02 2.17
C LYS A 437 -21.79 35.43 2.77
N GLU A 438 -22.77 34.54 2.74
CA GLU A 438 -24.11 34.75 3.31
C GLU A 438 -24.04 35.09 4.80
N LYS A 439 -23.24 34.32 5.57
CA LYS A 439 -23.07 34.52 7.01
C LYS A 439 -22.26 35.78 7.32
N LYS A 440 -21.25 36.13 6.51
CA LYS A 440 -20.47 37.36 6.65
C LYS A 440 -21.33 38.61 6.51
N THR A 441 -22.26 38.64 5.55
CA THR A 441 -23.18 39.79 5.36
C THR A 441 -24.20 39.95 6.49
N GLY A 442 -24.52 38.87 7.21
CA GLY A 442 -25.39 38.91 8.39
C GLY A 442 -24.69 39.36 9.69
N SER A 443 -23.35 39.31 9.73
CA SER A 443 -22.54 39.65 10.91
C SER A 443 -22.05 41.10 10.95
N THR A 444 -22.43 41.95 10.00
CA THR A 444 -21.97 43.35 9.92
C THR A 444 -22.57 44.31 10.97
N ASN A 445 -23.17 43.80 12.05
CA ASN A 445 -23.81 44.60 13.10
C ASN A 445 -23.37 44.22 14.52
N LEU A 446 -22.13 43.74 14.72
CA LEU A 446 -21.51 43.61 16.05
C LEU A 446 -19.99 43.79 15.96
#